data_AF-A0AAW8APK2-F1
#
_entry.id   AF-A0AAW8APK2-F1
#
_cell.length_a   1.000
_cell.length_b   1.000
_cell.length_c   1.000
_cell.angle_alpha   90.00
_cell.angle_beta   90.00
_cell.angle_gamma   90.00
#
_symmetry.space_group_name_H-M   'P 1'
#
loop_
_entity.id
_entity.type
_entity.pdbx_description
1 polymer ?
#
loop_
_entity_poly.entity_id
_entity_poly.type
_entity_poly.pdbx_seq_one_letter_code
_entity_poly.pdbx_strand_id
1 'polypeptide(L)'
;ANPAALALFGYESVEAFGPAEALMQPGDFATARERYKRIMRDRAGHISWEGERFHRDGHALYLRGSSSYIEWEGDPALLVLLIDDTERQRAT
;
A
#
# COMPACT_ATOMS: atom_id res chain seq x y z
N ALA A 1 -5.47 2.77 8.93
CA ALA A 1 -4.99 3.75 7.93
C ALA A 1 -5.15 5.15 8.49
N ASN A 2 -4.29 6.11 8.14
CA ASN A 2 -4.48 7.51 8.51
C ASN A 2 -5.44 8.23 7.53
N PRO A 3 -5.91 9.45 7.83
CA PRO A 3 -6.85 10.17 6.94
C PRO A 3 -6.33 10.39 5.52
N ALA A 4 -5.03 10.61 5.34
CA ALA A 4 -4.44 10.81 4.01
C ALA A 4 -4.52 9.55 3.14
N ALA A 5 -4.23 8.37 3.71
CA ALA A 5 -4.36 7.11 2.98
C ALA A 5 -5.83 6.78 2.65
N LEU A 6 -6.77 7.12 3.56
CA LEU A 6 -8.19 6.97 3.28
C LEU A 6 -8.63 7.86 2.10
N ALA A 7 -8.25 9.14 2.12
CA ALA A 7 -8.52 10.08 1.04
C ALA A 7 -7.90 9.63 -0.30
N LEU A 8 -6.65 9.15 -0.28
CA LEU A 8 -5.94 8.66 -1.47
C LEU A 8 -6.70 7.53 -2.18
N PHE A 9 -7.34 6.64 -1.43
CA PHE A 9 -8.11 5.52 -1.99
C PHE A 9 -9.63 5.76 -2.04
N GLY A 10 -10.09 6.92 -1.59
CA GLY A 10 -11.50 7.34 -1.62
C GLY A 10 -12.37 6.86 -0.47
N TYR A 11 -11.79 6.26 0.57
CA TYR A 11 -12.56 5.72 1.68
C TYR A 11 -12.85 6.78 2.74
N GLU A 12 -14.01 6.69 3.38
CA GLU A 12 -14.43 7.61 4.44
C GLU A 12 -13.92 7.18 5.82
N SER A 13 -13.65 5.88 5.99
CA SER A 13 -13.19 5.31 7.24
C SER A 13 -12.44 3.99 7.00
N VAL A 14 -11.76 3.49 8.04
CA VAL A 14 -11.05 2.20 7.98
C VAL A 14 -12.03 1.04 7.88
N GLU A 15 -13.23 1.16 8.45
CA GLU A 15 -14.29 0.15 8.39
C GLU A 15 -14.85 0.00 6.97
N ALA A 16 -14.87 1.09 6.20
CA ALA A 16 -15.22 1.05 4.78
C ALA A 16 -14.07 0.50 3.90
N PHE A 17 -12.85 0.45 4.43
CA PHE A 17 -11.66 -0.02 3.73
C PHE A 17 -11.73 -1.54 3.59
N GLY A 18 -12.01 -2.02 2.37
CA GLY A 18 -12.11 -3.43 2.06
C GLY A 18 -10.76 -4.18 2.11
N PRO A 19 -10.74 -5.46 1.67
CA PRO A 19 -9.50 -6.21 1.55
C PRO A 19 -8.51 -5.50 0.62
N ALA A 20 -7.22 -5.52 0.96
CA ALA A 20 -6.18 -4.84 0.19
C ALA A 20 -6.10 -5.35 -1.26
N GLU A 21 -6.48 -6.60 -1.47
CA GLU A 21 -6.65 -7.27 -2.76
C GLU A 21 -7.52 -6.45 -3.73
N ALA A 22 -8.56 -5.77 -3.22
CA ALA A 22 -9.47 -4.99 -4.05
C ALA A 22 -8.82 -3.72 -4.64
N LEU A 23 -7.65 -3.32 -4.13
CA LEU A 23 -6.91 -2.13 -4.58
C LEU A 23 -5.81 -2.46 -5.58
N MET A 24 -5.68 -3.73 -6.00
CA MET A 24 -4.55 -4.24 -6.77
C MET A 24 -5.02 -5.12 -7.92
N GLN A 25 -4.22 -5.20 -8.99
CA GLN A 25 -4.37 -6.30 -9.95
C GLN A 25 -4.09 -7.65 -9.26
N PRO A 26 -4.73 -8.75 -9.68
CA PRO A 26 -4.50 -10.07 -9.08
C PRO A 26 -3.02 -10.49 -9.02
N GLY A 27 -2.23 -10.16 -10.05
CA GLY A 27 -0.79 -10.46 -10.10
C GLY A 27 0.03 -9.65 -9.08
N ASP A 28 -0.35 -8.41 -8.81
CA ASP A 28 0.36 -7.53 -7.87
C ASP A 28 0.15 -7.94 -6.43
N PHE A 29 -1.00 -8.56 -6.12
CA PHE A 29 -1.27 -9.07 -4.78
C PHE A 29 -0.27 -10.14 -4.36
N ALA A 30 0.11 -11.06 -5.26
CA ALA A 30 1.10 -12.08 -4.96
C ALA A 30 2.46 -11.45 -4.59
N THR A 31 2.90 -10.46 -5.38
CA THR A 31 4.13 -9.72 -5.11
C THR A 31 4.07 -8.96 -3.78
N ALA A 32 2.94 -8.30 -3.48
CA ALA A 32 2.75 -7.60 -2.21
C ALA A 32 2.78 -8.57 -1.02
N ARG A 33 2.18 -9.76 -1.16
CA ARG A 33 2.18 -10.81 -0.13
C ARG A 33 3.56 -11.37 0.13
N GLU A 34 4.38 -11.59 -0.90
CA GLU A 34 5.77 -12.03 -0.72
C GLU A 34 6.63 -10.93 -0.07
N ARG A 35 6.42 -9.66 -0.44
CA ARG A 35 7.06 -8.52 0.24
C ARG A 35 6.69 -8.48 1.73
N TYR A 36 5.42 -8.64 2.08
CA TYR A 36 4.96 -8.73 3.46
C TYR A 36 5.66 -9.88 4.22
N LYS A 37 5.64 -11.09 3.67
CA LYS A 37 6.28 -12.26 4.29
C LYS A 37 7.77 -12.03 4.56
N ARG A 38 8.48 -11.44 3.60
CA ARG A 38 9.91 -11.12 3.74
C ARG A 38 10.15 -10.13 4.88
N ILE A 39 9.41 -9.03 4.93
CA ILE A 39 9.57 -8.00 5.97
C ILE A 39 9.25 -8.57 7.35
N MET A 40 8.17 -9.34 7.48
CA MET A 40 7.78 -9.94 8.77
C MET A 40 8.76 -11.01 9.25
N ARG A 41 9.35 -11.78 8.32
CA ARG A 41 10.37 -12.78 8.65
C ARG A 41 11.67 -12.11 9.09
N ASP A 42 12.13 -11.14 8.32
CA ASP A 42 13.43 -10.51 8.55
C ASP A 42 13.39 -9.52 9.74
N ARG A 43 12.18 -9.07 10.15
CA ARG A 43 11.92 -8.13 11.25
C ARG A 43 12.79 -6.87 11.24
N ALA A 44 13.24 -6.48 10.06
CA ALA A 44 14.16 -5.38 9.88
C ALA A 44 14.08 -4.83 8.45
N GLY A 45 14.49 -3.58 8.31
CA GLY A 45 14.64 -2.91 7.02
C GLY A 45 13.34 -2.40 6.41
N HIS A 46 13.49 -1.87 5.20
CA HIS A 46 12.39 -1.41 4.37
C HIS A 46 12.59 -1.90 2.94
N ILE A 47 11.49 -2.11 2.22
CA ILE A 47 11.48 -2.49 0.82
C ILE A 47 10.69 -1.43 0.06
N SER A 48 11.39 -0.70 -0.80
CA SER A 48 10.78 0.23 -1.76
C SER A 48 10.11 -0.54 -2.89
N TRP A 49 9.02 0.01 -3.40
CA TRP A 49 8.28 -0.54 -4.53
C TRP A 49 7.53 0.57 -5.25
N GLU A 50 7.15 0.29 -6.49
CA GLU A 50 6.26 1.13 -7.27
C GLU A 50 5.24 0.24 -7.96
N GLY A 51 4.08 0.79 -8.29
CA GLY A 51 3.06 0.05 -9.03
C GLY A 51 1.71 0.72 -9.02
N GLU A 52 0.86 0.23 -9.92
CA GLU A 52 -0.50 0.68 -10.05
C GLU A 52 -1.36 0.16 -8.90
N ARG A 53 -2.21 1.03 -8.36
CA ARG A 53 -3.26 0.71 -7.40
C ARG A 53 -4.56 1.33 -7.88
N PHE A 54 -5.67 0.84 -7.35
CA PHE A 54 -6.98 1.31 -7.75
C PHE A 54 -7.64 2.04 -6.60
N HIS A 55 -8.08 3.26 -6.89
CA HIS A 55 -9.04 3.97 -6.06
C HIS A 55 -10.37 3.19 -6.04
N ARG A 56 -11.19 3.38 -5.01
CA ARG A 56 -12.46 2.64 -4.85
C ARG A 56 -13.47 2.79 -6.00
N ASP A 57 -13.36 3.87 -6.79
CA ASP A 57 -14.20 4.12 -7.97
C ASP A 57 -13.64 3.48 -9.26
N GLY A 58 -12.48 2.80 -9.15
CA GLY A 58 -11.82 2.07 -10.22
C GLY A 58 -10.74 2.85 -10.97
N HIS A 59 -10.51 4.13 -10.71
CA HIS A 59 -9.43 4.84 -11.40
C HIS A 59 -8.04 4.40 -10.90
N ALA A 60 -7.08 4.39 -11.82
CA ALA A 60 -5.71 4.02 -11.55
C ALA A 60 -4.91 5.14 -10.87
N LEU A 61 -4.18 4.74 -9.83
CA LEU A 61 -3.18 5.52 -9.11
C LEU A 61 -1.82 4.86 -9.32
N TYR A 62 -0.81 5.62 -9.70
CA TYR A 62 0.57 5.12 -9.72
C TYR A 62 1.25 5.53 -8.42
N LEU A 63 1.55 4.54 -7.57
CA LEU A 63 2.09 4.80 -6.25
C LEU A 63 3.56 4.37 -6.16
N ARG A 64 4.38 5.22 -5.55
CA ARG A 64 5.68 4.84 -5.00
C ARG A 64 5.52 4.59 -3.51
N GLY A 65 5.88 3.40 -3.06
CA GLY A 65 5.71 2.98 -1.69
C GLY A 65 6.98 2.46 -1.03
N SER A 66 6.98 2.51 0.30
CA SER A 66 8.00 1.87 1.13
C SER A 66 7.31 1.06 2.22
N SER A 67 7.59 -0.23 2.26
CA SER A 67 7.06 -1.16 3.26
C SER A 67 8.13 -1.46 4.30
N SER A 68 7.82 -1.28 5.59
CA SER A 68 8.79 -1.41 6.68
C SER A 68 8.21 -2.21 7.85
N TYR A 69 9.07 -2.95 8.55
CA TYR A 69 8.72 -3.57 9.82
C TYR A 69 8.68 -2.50 10.92
N ILE A 70 7.65 -2.55 11.77
CA ILE A 70 7.60 -1.79 13.02
C ILE A 70 7.05 -2.67 14.14
N GLU A 71 7.37 -2.33 15.38
CA GLU A 71 6.59 -2.75 16.55
C GLU A 71 5.55 -1.67 16.82
N TRP A 72 4.27 -2.04 16.82
CA TRP A 72 3.17 -1.13 17.10
C TRP A 72 2.36 -1.66 18.28
N GLU A 73 2.27 -0.88 19.35
CA GLU A 73 1.57 -1.28 20.58
C GLU A 73 2.03 -2.61 21.18
N GLY A 74 3.29 -2.99 20.91
CA GLY A 74 3.90 -4.23 21.39
C GLY A 74 3.73 -5.43 20.45
N ASP A 75 3.06 -5.25 19.32
CA ASP A 75 2.84 -6.28 18.30
C ASP A 75 3.58 -5.97 16.98
N PRO A 76 4.07 -7.00 16.27
CA PRO A 76 4.63 -6.85 14.93
C PRO A 76 3.62 -6.27 13.94
N ALA A 77 3.99 -5.20 13.24
CA ALA A 77 3.15 -4.57 12.23
C ALA A 77 3.93 -4.17 10.98
N LEU A 78 3.20 -4.06 9.87
CA LEU A 78 3.71 -3.50 8.62
C LEU A 78 3.31 -2.03 8.53
N LEU A 79 4.30 -1.14 8.43
CA LEU A 79 4.08 0.25 8.02
C LEU A 79 4.27 0.37 6.51
N VAL A 80 3.34 1.03 5.83
CA VAL A 80 3.46 1.34 4.41
C VAL A 80 3.35 2.85 4.22
N LEU A 81 4.43 3.45 3.72
CA LEU A 81 4.42 4.83 3.22
C LEU A 81 4.03 4.81 1.74
N LEU A 82 3.19 5.74 1.31
CA LEU A 82 2.71 5.87 -0.07
C LEU A 82 2.90 7.32 -0.54
N ILE A 83 3.37 7.47 -1.77
CA ILE A 83 3.44 8.73 -2.51
C ILE A 83 2.68 8.51 -3.80
N ASP A 84 1.69 9.37 -4.06
CA ASP A 84 1.01 9.43 -5.35
C ASP A 84 1.94 10.09 -6.38
N ASP A 85 2.25 9.36 -7.45
CA ASP A 85 3.09 9.81 -8.55
C ASP A 85 2.35 9.70 -9.89
N THR A 86 1.01 9.65 -9.84
CA THR A 86 0.13 9.45 -11.00
C THR A 86 0.26 10.55 -12.04
N GLU A 87 0.26 11.82 -11.62
CA GLU A 87 0.37 12.96 -12.53
C GLU A 87 1.71 12.97 -13.26
N ARG A 88 2.80 12.66 -12.56
CA ARG A 88 4.14 12.57 -13.14
C ARG A 88 4.23 11.45 -14.17
N GLN A 89 3.65 10.29 -13.86
CA GLN A 89 3.65 9.14 -14.76
C GLN A 89 2.86 9.41 -16.04
N ARG A 90 1.74 10.15 -15.97
CA ARG A 90 0.91 10.53 -17.13
C ARG A 90 1.54 11.59 -18.03
N ALA A 91 2.52 12.33 -17.54
CA ALA A 91 3.22 13.39 -18.28
C ALA A 91 4.38 12.88 -19.16
N THR A 92 4.63 11.55 -19.17
CA THR A 92 5.68 10.88 -19.94
C THR A 92 5.07 10.01 -21.03
#